data_AF-A0A7R9WN44-F1
#
_entry.id   AF-A0A7R9WN44-F1
#
_cell.length_a   1.000
_cell.length_b   1.000
_cell.length_c   1.000
_cell.angle_alpha   90.00
_cell.angle_beta   90.00
_cell.angle_gamma   90.00
#
_symmetry.space_group_name_H-M   'P 1'
#
loop_
_entity.id
_entity.type
_entity.pdbx_description
1 polymer ?
#
loop_
_entity_poly.entity_id
_entity_poly.type
_entity_poly.pdbx_seq_one_letter_code
_entity_poly.pdbx_strand_id
1 'polypeptide(L)'
;LVQEAGVSDEVRSAVASAIGGEENVLTDLMPHLGHFTGLTKKSSVQTDGRQAQRQLLILFRMLFQATCFHVGPVVLFMDDLMWADDPSLELLRVLSTDFQIEGLLFVGTYRDNELNPDHPLTTFLHGIGRFSGVTVTSIHVGNLDKGDVRALLSEALHLLPRMVESLAEVVLLKTGGNALFVVEFLQSLCDEGLL
;
A
#
# COMPACT_ATOMS: atom_id res chain seq x y z
N LEU A 1 -3.83 10.21 -14.42
CA LEU A 1 -4.55 9.05 -15.00
C LEU A 1 -4.60 7.93 -13.96
N VAL A 2 -5.21 8.18 -12.80
CA VAL A 2 -5.59 7.10 -11.89
C VAL A 2 -6.95 6.65 -12.39
N GLN A 3 -6.98 5.60 -13.19
CA GLN A 3 -8.25 4.91 -13.47
C GLN A 3 -8.80 4.49 -12.12
N GLU A 4 -9.98 5.00 -11.76
CA GLU A 4 -10.82 4.36 -10.75
C GLU A 4 -10.98 2.91 -11.19
N ALA A 5 -10.22 2.00 -10.59
CA ALA A 5 -10.43 0.58 -10.72
C ALA A 5 -11.82 0.32 -10.10
N GLY A 6 -12.85 0.39 -10.94
CA GLY A 6 -14.22 0.14 -10.56
C GLY A 6 -14.26 -1.25 -9.93
N VAL A 7 -14.56 -1.29 -8.63
CA VAL A 7 -14.67 -2.55 -7.91
C VAL A 7 -15.76 -3.39 -8.58
N SER A 8 -15.43 -4.64 -8.94
CA SER A 8 -16.31 -5.50 -9.74
C SER A 8 -17.64 -5.79 -9.02
N ASP A 9 -18.70 -6.02 -9.79
CA ASP A 9 -20.01 -6.38 -9.24
C ASP A 9 -19.96 -7.67 -8.43
N GLU A 10 -19.03 -8.58 -8.75
CA GLU A 10 -18.76 -9.80 -7.99
C GLU A 10 -18.21 -9.50 -6.60
N VAL A 11 -17.26 -8.56 -6.47
CA VAL A 11 -16.78 -8.08 -5.17
C VAL A 11 -17.93 -7.43 -4.41
N ARG A 12 -18.72 -6.56 -5.06
CA ARG A 12 -19.89 -5.92 -4.40
C ARG A 12 -20.87 -6.95 -3.86
N SER A 13 -21.19 -7.97 -4.65
CA SER A 13 -22.10 -9.04 -4.25
C SER A 13 -21.51 -9.93 -3.15
N ALA A 14 -20.23 -10.29 -3.23
CA ALA A 14 -19.54 -11.08 -2.22
C ALA A 14 -19.52 -10.36 -0.87
N VAL A 15 -19.20 -9.06 -0.91
CA VAL A 15 -19.16 -8.19 0.26
C VAL A 15 -20.55 -8.02 0.86
N ALA A 16 -21.57 -7.73 0.05
CA ALA A 16 -22.96 -7.63 0.51
C ALA A 16 -23.47 -8.95 1.12
N SER A 17 -23.16 -10.10 0.50
CA SER A 17 -23.54 -11.42 1.02
C SER A 17 -22.86 -11.74 2.35
N ALA A 18 -21.59 -11.37 2.52
CA ALA A 18 -20.86 -11.62 3.76
C ALA A 18 -21.31 -10.71 4.90
N ILE A 19 -21.69 -9.47 4.58
CA ILE A 19 -22.17 -8.47 5.54
C ILE A 19 -23.57 -8.78 6.07
N GLY A 20 -24.37 -9.59 5.36
CA GLY A 20 -25.80 -9.84 5.62
C GLY A 20 -26.14 -9.94 7.11
N GLY A 21 -26.70 -8.86 7.67
CA GLY A 21 -27.10 -8.74 9.09
C GLY A 21 -26.49 -7.55 9.86
N GLU A 22 -25.32 -7.04 9.46
CA GLU A 22 -24.57 -5.95 10.14
C GLU A 22 -24.69 -4.58 9.42
N GLU A 23 -25.67 -4.48 8.52
CA GLU A 23 -25.85 -3.38 7.54
C GLU A 23 -25.92 -1.98 8.17
N ASN A 24 -26.53 -1.87 9.34
CA ASN A 24 -26.69 -0.58 10.04
C ASN A 24 -25.34 -0.03 10.54
N VAL A 25 -24.43 -0.92 10.93
CA VAL A 25 -23.18 -0.53 11.59
C VAL A 25 -22.12 -0.12 10.57
N LEU A 26 -22.16 -0.70 9.36
CA LEU A 26 -21.39 -0.25 8.19
C LEU A 26 -21.76 1.17 7.77
N THR A 27 -23.06 1.46 7.72
CA THR A 27 -23.55 2.77 7.27
C THR A 27 -23.15 3.89 8.24
N ASP A 28 -23.07 3.57 9.54
CA ASP A 28 -22.67 4.51 10.60
C ASP A 28 -21.16 4.79 10.62
N LEU A 29 -20.31 3.80 10.33
CA LEU A 29 -18.85 3.91 10.43
C LEU A 29 -18.16 4.28 9.12
N MET A 30 -18.70 3.79 8.00
CA MET A 30 -18.19 4.05 6.66
C MET A 30 -19.36 4.38 5.73
N PRO A 31 -19.89 5.63 5.77
CA PRO A 31 -21.02 6.04 4.94
C PRO A 31 -20.79 5.77 3.44
N HIS A 32 -19.54 5.85 3.00
CA HIS A 32 -19.13 5.55 1.63
C HIS A 32 -19.29 4.06 1.25
N LEU A 33 -19.19 3.12 2.21
CA LEU A 33 -19.50 1.71 1.97
C LEU A 33 -21.01 1.43 1.91
N GLY A 34 -21.85 2.26 2.51
CA GLY A 34 -23.31 2.20 2.32
C GLY A 34 -23.70 2.45 0.85
N HIS A 35 -23.04 3.42 0.20
CA HIS A 35 -23.18 3.63 -1.25
C HIS A 35 -22.60 2.48 -2.07
N PHE A 36 -21.55 1.82 -1.57
CA PHE A 36 -20.89 0.72 -2.25
C PHE A 36 -21.71 -0.58 -2.25
N THR A 37 -22.38 -0.86 -1.13
CA THR A 37 -23.14 -2.09 -0.85
C THR A 37 -24.65 -1.94 -1.09
N GLY A 38 -25.14 -0.72 -1.29
CA GLY A 38 -26.59 -0.43 -1.40
C GLY A 38 -27.32 -0.40 -0.07
N LEU A 39 -26.59 -0.45 1.06
CA LEU A 39 -27.13 -0.52 2.41
C LEU A 39 -27.26 0.91 2.97
N THR A 40 -28.48 1.42 3.16
CA THR A 40 -28.76 2.83 3.48
C THR A 40 -29.37 3.06 4.87
N LYS A 41 -29.29 2.10 5.78
CA LYS A 41 -30.02 2.19 7.04
C LYS A 41 -29.13 2.77 8.14
N LYS A 42 -29.31 4.07 8.43
CA LYS A 42 -28.66 4.78 9.55
C LYS A 42 -29.13 4.20 10.89
N SER A 43 -28.21 3.88 11.78
CA SER A 43 -28.52 3.67 13.18
C SER A 43 -28.32 4.97 13.97
N SER A 44 -29.17 5.20 14.97
CA SER A 44 -29.18 6.42 15.79
C SER A 44 -28.39 6.26 17.10
N VAL A 45 -27.53 5.25 17.19
CA VAL A 45 -26.79 4.93 18.42
C VAL A 45 -25.46 5.69 18.44
N GLN A 46 -25.25 6.54 19.44
CA GLN A 46 -23.94 7.13 19.70
C GLN A 46 -22.97 5.99 20.01
N THR A 47 -22.10 5.69 19.06
CA THR A 47 -21.08 4.65 19.19
C THR A 47 -19.86 5.28 19.84
N ASP A 48 -19.36 4.71 20.95
CA ASP A 48 -18.10 5.15 21.53
C ASP A 48 -16.91 4.80 20.60
N GLY A 49 -15.77 5.46 20.77
CA GLY A 49 -14.62 5.26 19.87
C GLY A 49 -14.07 3.83 19.87
N ARG A 50 -14.21 3.09 20.98
CA ARG A 50 -13.72 1.69 21.08
C ARG A 50 -14.65 0.73 20.36
N GLN A 51 -15.96 0.93 20.49
CA GLN A 51 -16.97 0.15 19.80
C GLN A 51 -16.88 0.37 18.30
N ALA A 52 -16.69 1.63 17.87
CA ALA A 52 -16.44 1.98 16.47
C ALA A 52 -15.20 1.26 15.93
N GLN A 53 -14.08 1.27 16.66
CA GLN A 53 -12.85 0.58 16.25
C GLN A 53 -13.03 -0.94 16.16
N ARG A 54 -13.64 -1.57 17.18
CA ARG A 54 -13.89 -3.03 17.16
C ARG A 54 -14.76 -3.44 15.97
N GLN A 55 -15.79 -2.65 15.71
CA GLN A 55 -16.66 -2.91 14.59
C GLN A 55 -15.92 -2.74 13.26
N LEU A 56 -15.11 -1.70 13.11
CA LEU A 56 -14.29 -1.51 11.93
C LEU A 56 -13.42 -2.74 11.65
N LEU A 57 -12.76 -3.28 12.68
CA LEU A 57 -11.97 -4.50 12.57
C LEU A 57 -12.80 -5.70 12.09
N ILE A 58 -14.00 -5.91 12.66
CA ILE A 58 -14.91 -7.00 12.25
C ILE A 58 -15.29 -6.85 10.77
N LEU A 59 -15.67 -5.65 10.37
CA LEU A 59 -16.12 -5.36 9.01
C LEU A 59 -15.00 -5.59 7.98
N PHE A 60 -13.79 -5.13 8.26
CA PHE A 60 -12.66 -5.36 7.37
C PHE A 60 -12.29 -6.84 7.28
N ARG A 61 -12.36 -7.60 8.39
CA ARG A 61 -12.15 -9.04 8.34
C ARG A 61 -13.17 -9.70 7.42
N MET A 62 -14.46 -9.43 7.62
CA MET A 62 -15.53 -9.99 6.78
C MET A 62 -15.36 -9.60 5.31
N LEU A 63 -15.01 -8.34 5.04
CA LEU A 63 -14.72 -7.83 3.70
C LEU A 63 -13.63 -8.65 3.02
N PHE A 64 -12.47 -8.80 3.65
CA PHE A 64 -11.34 -9.50 3.04
C PHE A 64 -11.53 -11.01 3.00
N GLN A 65 -12.17 -11.63 4.01
CA GLN A 65 -12.55 -13.04 3.96
C GLN A 65 -13.44 -13.32 2.75
N ALA A 66 -14.52 -12.55 2.58
CA ALA A 66 -15.46 -12.71 1.48
C ALA A 66 -14.82 -12.43 0.12
N THR A 67 -14.03 -11.35 0.03
CA THR A 67 -13.38 -10.97 -1.22
C THR A 67 -12.39 -12.04 -1.64
N CYS A 68 -11.51 -12.48 -0.73
CA CYS A 68 -10.53 -13.50 -1.08
C CYS A 68 -11.18 -14.86 -1.41
N PHE A 69 -12.28 -15.21 -0.72
CA PHE A 69 -13.02 -16.44 -0.99
C PHE A 69 -13.73 -16.42 -2.36
N HIS A 70 -14.40 -15.33 -2.72
CA HIS A 70 -15.22 -15.27 -3.93
C HIS A 70 -14.46 -14.83 -5.18
N VAL A 71 -13.46 -13.97 -5.03
CA VAL A 71 -12.74 -13.32 -6.14
C VAL A 71 -11.35 -13.90 -6.32
N GLY A 72 -10.82 -14.56 -5.30
CA GLY A 72 -9.48 -15.13 -5.29
C GLY A 72 -8.45 -14.23 -4.60
N PRO A 73 -7.14 -14.53 -4.74
CA PRO A 73 -6.09 -13.83 -4.01
C PRO A 73 -6.10 -12.31 -4.23
N VAL A 74 -5.96 -11.54 -3.14
CA VAL A 74 -5.98 -10.07 -3.15
C VAL A 74 -4.63 -9.54 -2.70
N VAL A 75 -4.14 -8.51 -3.40
CA VAL A 75 -2.97 -7.72 -2.97
C VAL A 75 -3.45 -6.36 -2.46
N LEU A 76 -3.21 -6.08 -1.17
CA LEU A 76 -3.43 -4.74 -0.61
C LEU A 76 -2.10 -3.98 -0.56
N PHE A 77 -1.97 -2.97 -1.41
CA PHE A 77 -0.83 -2.06 -1.41
C PHE A 77 -1.13 -0.82 -0.56
N MET A 78 -0.21 -0.46 0.34
CA MET A 78 -0.28 0.73 1.17
C MET A 78 1.02 1.51 1.09
N ASP A 79 0.91 2.78 0.74
CA ASP A 79 2.04 3.69 0.70
C ASP A 79 2.24 4.39 2.06
N ASP A 80 3.47 4.85 2.32
CA ASP A 80 3.82 5.70 3.46
C ASP A 80 3.41 5.17 4.84
N LEU A 81 3.66 3.87 5.12
CA LEU A 81 3.28 3.25 6.40
C LEU A 81 3.94 3.90 7.62
N MET A 82 5.01 4.67 7.45
CA MET A 82 5.63 5.40 8.57
C MET A 82 4.67 6.41 9.20
N TRP A 83 3.57 6.80 8.53
CA TRP A 83 2.57 7.72 9.09
C TRP A 83 1.33 7.00 9.65
N ALA A 84 1.32 5.66 9.65
CA ALA A 84 0.20 4.90 10.19
C ALA A 84 0.09 5.08 11.72
N ASP A 85 -1.14 5.34 12.18
CA ASP A 85 -1.47 5.41 13.61
C ASP A 85 -1.68 4.01 14.22
N ASP A 86 -1.76 3.94 15.55
CA ASP A 86 -1.92 2.67 16.27
C ASP A 86 -3.19 1.90 15.83
N PRO A 87 -4.37 2.54 15.66
CA PRO A 87 -5.55 1.86 15.12
C PRO A 87 -5.37 1.27 13.72
N SER A 88 -4.64 1.94 12.83
CA SER A 88 -4.36 1.42 11.49
C SER A 88 -3.42 0.20 11.56
N LEU A 89 -2.37 0.26 12.37
CA LEU A 89 -1.45 -0.87 12.56
C LEU A 89 -2.15 -2.06 13.27
N GLU A 90 -3.09 -1.78 14.17
CA GLU A 90 -3.96 -2.80 14.78
C GLU A 90 -4.78 -3.53 13.71
N LEU A 91 -5.40 -2.79 12.80
CA LEU A 91 -6.16 -3.37 11.69
C LEU A 91 -5.28 -4.27 10.83
N LEU A 92 -4.09 -3.81 10.45
CA LEU A 92 -3.15 -4.63 9.68
C LEU A 92 -2.73 -5.88 10.41
N ARG A 93 -2.52 -5.80 11.73
CA ARG A 93 -2.20 -6.97 12.54
C ARG A 93 -3.35 -7.97 12.51
N VAL A 94 -4.58 -7.51 12.75
CA VAL A 94 -5.77 -8.36 12.79
C VAL A 94 -5.99 -9.05 11.45
N LEU A 95 -5.86 -8.33 10.34
CA LEU A 95 -6.05 -8.93 9.01
C LEU A 95 -4.92 -9.88 8.62
N SER A 96 -3.68 -9.54 8.94
CA SER A 96 -2.51 -10.37 8.59
C SER A 96 -2.44 -11.66 9.41
N THR A 97 -3.04 -11.68 10.60
CA THR A 97 -2.99 -12.84 11.52
C THR A 97 -4.26 -13.69 11.49
N ASP A 98 -5.27 -13.29 10.72
CA ASP A 98 -6.52 -14.03 10.59
C ASP A 98 -6.39 -15.18 9.57
N PHE A 99 -6.23 -16.39 10.06
CA PHE A 99 -6.12 -17.61 9.25
C PHE A 99 -7.39 -17.93 8.42
N GLN A 100 -8.51 -17.25 8.66
CA GLN A 100 -9.71 -17.37 7.82
C GLN A 100 -9.61 -16.51 6.54
N ILE A 101 -8.68 -15.55 6.48
CA ILE A 101 -8.41 -14.76 5.28
C ILE A 101 -7.32 -15.46 4.48
N GLU A 102 -7.72 -16.42 3.65
CA GLU A 102 -6.80 -17.11 2.74
C GLU A 102 -6.59 -16.29 1.47
N GLY A 103 -5.34 -16.06 1.06
CA GLY A 103 -5.02 -15.39 -0.20
C GLY A 103 -4.85 -13.87 -0.14
N LEU A 104 -4.69 -13.28 1.05
CA LEU A 104 -4.37 -11.86 1.20
C LEU A 104 -2.85 -11.62 1.30
N LEU A 105 -2.31 -10.77 0.41
CA LEU A 105 -0.95 -10.27 0.46
C LEU A 105 -0.94 -8.77 0.78
N PHE A 106 -0.26 -8.39 1.85
CA PHE A 106 0.01 -6.98 2.16
C PHE A 106 1.35 -6.57 1.57
N VAL A 107 1.36 -5.44 0.86
CA VAL A 107 2.57 -4.77 0.40
C VAL A 107 2.56 -3.36 0.98
N GLY A 108 3.57 -3.06 1.78
CA GLY A 108 3.71 -1.77 2.44
C GLY A 108 5.03 -1.11 2.06
N THR A 109 5.01 0.19 1.81
CA THR A 109 6.24 0.99 1.70
C THR A 109 6.43 1.79 2.98
N TYR A 110 7.69 2.05 3.34
CA TYR A 110 8.03 2.98 4.41
C TYR A 110 9.46 3.45 4.22
N ARG A 111 9.77 4.58 4.87
CA ARG A 111 11.11 5.15 4.89
C ARG A 111 11.83 4.68 6.14
N ASP A 112 12.86 3.85 5.99
CA ASP A 112 13.62 3.28 7.10
C ASP A 112 14.36 4.34 7.93
N ASN A 113 14.77 5.45 7.30
CA ASN A 113 15.42 6.59 7.95
C ASN A 113 14.47 7.47 8.79
N GLU A 114 13.16 7.31 8.69
CA GLU A 114 12.16 8.03 9.51
C GLU A 114 11.71 7.22 10.74
N LEU A 115 12.15 5.96 10.86
CA LEU A 115 11.76 5.09 11.96
C LEU A 115 12.82 5.07 13.08
N ASN A 116 12.45 5.57 14.26
CA ASN A 116 13.22 5.33 15.46
C ASN A 116 12.85 3.95 16.09
N PRO A 117 13.64 3.43 17.05
CA PRO A 117 13.36 2.14 17.68
C PRO A 117 12.00 2.06 18.38
N ASP A 118 11.49 3.19 18.88
CA ASP A 118 10.22 3.30 19.59
C ASP A 118 9.03 3.58 18.66
N HIS A 119 9.25 3.64 17.34
CA HIS A 119 8.21 3.96 16.37
C HIS A 119 7.16 2.84 16.32
N PRO A 120 5.85 3.15 16.28
CA PRO A 120 4.78 2.15 16.24
C PRO A 120 4.97 1.11 15.12
N LEU A 121 5.32 1.57 13.91
CA LEU A 121 5.61 0.69 12.78
C LEU A 121 6.80 -0.25 13.04
N THR A 122 7.88 0.20 13.69
CA THR A 122 9.03 -0.65 14.06
C THR A 122 8.58 -1.80 14.97
N THR A 123 7.79 -1.47 15.99
CA THR A 123 7.22 -2.46 16.92
C THR A 123 6.30 -3.44 16.20
N PHE A 124 5.45 -2.93 15.31
CA PHE A 124 4.56 -3.75 14.48
C PHE A 124 5.33 -4.74 13.60
N LEU A 125 6.33 -4.27 12.83
CA LEU A 125 7.11 -5.11 11.92
C LEU A 125 7.89 -6.21 12.66
N HIS A 126 8.46 -5.90 13.83
CA HIS A 126 9.14 -6.90 14.66
C HIS A 126 8.18 -7.90 15.32
N GLY A 127 6.96 -7.46 15.65
CA GLY A 127 5.95 -8.30 16.27
C GLY A 127 5.24 -9.23 15.29
N ILE A 128 4.90 -8.74 14.11
CA ILE A 128 3.99 -9.42 13.18
C ILE A 128 4.59 -10.73 12.63
N GLY A 129 5.90 -10.76 12.36
CA GLY A 129 6.59 -11.97 11.90
C GLY A 129 6.70 -13.09 12.95
N ARG A 130 6.30 -12.83 14.21
CA ARG A 130 6.28 -13.85 15.27
C ARG A 130 4.99 -14.66 15.31
N PHE A 131 3.94 -14.21 14.63
CA PHE A 131 2.67 -14.92 14.58
C PHE A 131 2.78 -16.11 13.61
N SER A 132 2.31 -17.27 14.05
CA SER A 132 2.26 -18.48 13.24
C SER A 132 1.39 -18.24 11.99
N GLY A 133 1.93 -18.56 10.82
CA GLY A 133 1.25 -18.39 9.53
C GLY A 133 1.53 -17.07 8.83
N VAL A 134 2.26 -16.13 9.45
CA VAL A 134 2.65 -14.86 8.83
C VAL A 134 4.08 -14.94 8.30
N THR A 135 4.26 -14.61 7.02
CA THR A 135 5.59 -14.44 6.43
C THR A 135 5.81 -12.97 6.10
N VAL A 136 6.87 -12.38 6.65
CA VAL A 136 7.26 -10.99 6.39
C VAL A 136 8.52 -10.99 5.53
N THR A 137 8.49 -10.27 4.42
CA THR A 137 9.67 -10.05 3.58
C THR A 137 9.92 -8.56 3.45
N SER A 138 11.10 -8.11 3.85
CA SER A 138 11.54 -6.73 3.69
C SER A 138 12.44 -6.63 2.46
N ILE A 139 12.07 -5.75 1.54
CA ILE A 139 12.89 -5.42 0.36
C ILE A 139 13.42 -4.01 0.57
N HIS A 140 14.73 -3.89 0.76
CA HIS A 140 15.37 -2.58 0.81
C HIS A 140 15.56 -2.05 -0.61
N VAL A 141 14.98 -0.89 -0.90
CA VAL A 141 15.11 -0.22 -2.19
C VAL A 141 16.08 0.95 -2.01
N GLY A 142 17.33 0.73 -2.40
CA GLY A 142 18.38 1.74 -2.33
C GLY A 142 18.35 2.73 -3.49
N ASN A 143 19.27 3.69 -3.46
CA ASN A 143 19.55 4.55 -4.60
C ASN A 143 20.10 3.74 -5.78
N LEU A 144 19.87 4.23 -6.99
CA LEU A 144 20.38 3.68 -8.24
C LEU A 144 21.91 3.71 -8.26
N ASP A 145 22.53 2.61 -8.65
CA ASP A 145 23.96 2.59 -8.88
C ASP A 145 24.33 3.12 -10.28
N LYS A 146 25.63 3.17 -10.57
CA LYS A 146 26.11 3.63 -11.88
C LYS A 146 25.57 2.79 -13.04
N GLY A 147 25.48 1.48 -12.84
CA GLY A 147 24.96 0.53 -13.82
C GLY A 147 23.50 0.78 -14.11
N ASP A 148 22.70 1.01 -13.06
CA ASP A 148 21.27 1.33 -13.16
C ASP A 148 21.05 2.65 -13.92
N VAL A 149 21.76 3.72 -13.53
CA VAL A 149 21.68 5.03 -14.20
C VAL A 149 22.09 4.92 -15.68
N ARG A 150 23.15 4.16 -15.96
CA ARG A 150 23.60 3.92 -17.35
C ARG A 150 22.55 3.15 -18.16
N ALA A 151 21.90 2.14 -17.55
CA ALA A 151 20.85 1.38 -18.21
C ALA A 151 19.65 2.27 -18.54
N LEU A 152 19.20 3.08 -17.56
CA LEU A 152 18.13 4.06 -17.75
C LEU A 152 18.44 5.05 -18.87
N LEU A 153 19.66 5.60 -18.91
CA LEU A 153 20.09 6.53 -19.96
C LEU A 153 20.15 5.87 -21.34
N SER A 154 20.69 4.65 -21.40
CA SER A 154 20.82 3.88 -22.64
C SER A 154 19.43 3.60 -23.24
N GLU A 155 18.47 3.24 -22.40
CA GLU A 155 17.09 2.99 -22.79
C GLU A 155 16.37 4.28 -23.21
N ALA A 156 16.45 5.33 -22.38
CA ALA A 156 15.77 6.60 -22.62
C ALA A 156 16.27 7.33 -23.88
N LEU A 157 17.58 7.26 -24.17
CA LEU A 157 18.20 7.94 -25.32
C LEU A 157 18.33 7.05 -26.55
N HIS A 158 17.93 5.77 -26.46
CA HIS A 158 18.15 4.76 -27.52
C HIS A 158 19.62 4.66 -27.98
N LEU A 159 20.55 4.83 -27.04
CA LEU A 159 22.00 4.76 -27.29
C LEU A 159 22.58 3.49 -26.69
N LEU A 160 23.74 3.05 -27.19
CA LEU A 160 24.47 1.93 -26.58
C LEU A 160 24.99 2.35 -25.19
N PRO A 161 25.08 1.44 -24.20
CA PRO A 161 25.53 1.76 -22.83
C PRO A 161 26.89 2.48 -22.79
N ARG A 162 27.81 2.10 -23.68
CA ARG A 162 29.14 2.74 -23.80
C ARG A 162 29.10 4.21 -24.22
N MET A 163 28.03 4.65 -24.88
CA MET A 163 27.89 6.03 -25.37
C MET A 163 27.36 6.98 -24.28
N VAL A 164 26.70 6.43 -23.25
CA VAL A 164 26.13 7.20 -22.13
C VAL A 164 26.96 7.08 -20.86
N GLU A 165 28.14 6.44 -20.91
CA GLU A 165 28.97 6.15 -19.74
C GLU A 165 29.39 7.43 -19.00
N SER A 166 29.90 8.44 -19.72
CA SER A 166 30.30 9.72 -19.12
C SER A 166 29.10 10.52 -18.58
N LEU A 167 27.95 10.45 -19.26
CA LEU A 167 26.73 11.09 -18.78
C LEU A 167 26.24 10.42 -17.49
N ALA A 168 26.27 9.08 -17.43
CA ALA A 168 25.89 8.32 -16.25
C ALA A 168 26.76 8.70 -15.04
N GLU A 169 28.06 8.94 -15.22
CA GLU A 169 28.95 9.44 -14.16
C GLU A 169 28.52 10.81 -13.63
N VAL A 170 28.22 11.75 -14.54
CA VAL A 170 27.79 13.10 -14.16
C VAL A 170 26.44 13.07 -13.44
N VAL A 171 25.47 12.32 -14.00
CA VAL A 171 24.14 12.17 -13.40
C VAL A 171 24.24 11.55 -12.03
N LEU A 172 24.99 10.46 -11.87
CA LEU A 172 25.18 9.80 -10.57
C LEU A 172 25.84 10.76 -9.55
N LEU A 173 26.88 11.50 -9.96
CA LEU A 173 27.56 12.45 -9.09
C LEU A 173 26.64 13.59 -8.62
N LYS A 174 25.75 14.07 -9.50
CA LYS A 174 24.84 15.19 -9.19
C LYS A 174 23.63 14.78 -8.36
N THR A 175 23.18 13.55 -8.50
CA THR A 175 21.90 13.07 -7.95
C THR A 175 22.07 12.11 -6.78
N GLY A 176 23.28 11.58 -6.58
CA GLY A 176 23.55 10.52 -5.61
C GLY A 176 22.81 9.22 -5.92
N GLY A 177 22.32 9.05 -7.15
CA GLY A 177 21.51 7.89 -7.56
C GLY A 177 20.06 7.94 -7.08
N ASN A 178 19.62 9.03 -6.46
CA ASN A 178 18.21 9.17 -6.09
C ASN A 178 17.36 9.22 -7.36
N ALA A 179 16.45 8.25 -7.54
CA ALA A 179 15.71 8.08 -8.79
C ALA A 179 14.88 9.31 -9.19
N LEU A 180 14.28 10.01 -8.23
CA LEU A 180 13.56 11.26 -8.48
C LEU A 180 14.51 12.32 -9.04
N PHE A 181 15.65 12.53 -8.37
CA PHE A 181 16.65 13.52 -8.82
C PHE A 181 17.31 13.14 -10.14
N VAL A 182 17.48 11.85 -10.44
CA VAL A 182 17.93 11.39 -11.76
C VAL A 182 16.95 11.85 -12.84
N VAL A 183 15.65 11.61 -12.65
CA VAL A 183 14.63 12.01 -13.63
C VAL A 183 14.57 13.54 -13.77
N GLU A 184 14.52 14.27 -12.66
CA GLU A 184 14.46 15.74 -12.65
C GLU A 184 15.71 16.37 -13.30
N PHE A 185 16.89 15.84 -13.01
CA PHE A 185 18.14 16.33 -13.59
C PHE A 185 18.18 16.10 -15.11
N LEU A 186 17.74 14.93 -15.58
CA LEU A 186 17.66 14.65 -17.01
C LEU A 186 16.64 15.53 -17.72
N GLN A 187 15.48 15.79 -17.09
CA GLN A 187 14.49 16.72 -17.62
C GLN A 187 15.06 18.14 -17.75
N SER A 188 15.77 18.63 -16.72
CA SER A 188 16.44 19.93 -16.76
C SER A 188 17.46 20.03 -17.91
N LEU A 189 18.26 18.99 -18.15
CA LEU A 189 19.21 18.96 -19.26
C LEU A 189 18.50 19.00 -20.63
N CYS A 190 17.38 18.31 -20.79
CA CYS A 190 16.55 18.39 -21.99
C CYS A 190 15.95 19.80 -22.19
N ASP A 191 15.41 20.39 -21.12
CA ASP A 191 14.81 21.73 -21.16
C ASP A 191 15.83 22.82 -21.51
N GLU A 192 17.08 22.65 -21.07
CA GLU A 192 18.21 23.53 -21.40
C GLU A 192 18.85 23.25 -22.77
N GLY A 193 18.42 22.19 -23.47
CA GLY A 193 18.98 21.79 -24.77
C GLY A 193 20.41 21.24 -24.68
N LEU A 194 20.78 20.68 -23.53
CA LEU A 194 22.08 20.07 -23.27
C LEU A 194 22.10 18.55 -23.54
N LEU A 195 20.95 17.97 -23.88
CA LEU A 195 20.72 16.56 -24.26
C LEU A 195 20.12 16.44 -25.66
#